data_AF-A0A1R0X1Q7-F1
#
_entry.id   AF-A0A1R0X1Q7-F1
#
_cell.length_a   1.000
_cell.length_b   1.000
_cell.length_c   1.000
_cell.angle_alpha   90.00
_cell.angle_beta   90.00
_cell.angle_gamma   90.00
#
_symmetry.space_group_name_H-M   'P 1'
#
loop_
_entity.id
_entity.type
_entity.pdbx_description
1 polymer ?
#
loop_
_entity_poly.entity_id
_entity_poly.type
_entity_poly.pdbx_seq_one_letter_code
_entity_poly.pdbx_strand_id
1 'polypeptide(L)'
;MNLNFSDHRETIAENLVTFLRLKGYSKLSLSKLTNIDRNTIDQIINGGGLYSKQYNTKIIKINKTFDLPEDYFISSGSPKMSTTTNTYAHQDSGSEKSAEVKELLCGLNNILDIYSLYMK
;
A
#
# COMPACT_ATOMS: atom_id res chain seq x y z
N MET A 1 -5.77 19.26 17.57
CA MET A 1 -4.53 19.92 17.10
C MET A 1 -4.63 20.03 15.59
N ASN A 2 -4.41 21.20 14.98
CA ASN A 2 -4.52 21.35 13.53
C ASN A 2 -3.20 20.90 12.89
N LEU A 3 -3.09 19.63 12.50
CA LEU A 3 -1.88 19.12 11.83
C LEU A 3 -1.79 19.70 10.42
N ASN A 4 -0.65 20.31 10.10
CA ASN A 4 -0.35 20.73 8.74
C ASN A 4 0.19 19.55 7.92
N PHE A 5 -0.72 18.81 7.27
CA PHE A 5 -0.36 17.71 6.37
C PHE A 5 0.54 18.16 5.20
N SER A 6 0.50 19.46 4.87
CA SER A 6 1.31 20.02 3.78
C SER A 6 2.81 20.07 4.06
N ASP A 7 3.21 20.01 5.33
CA ASP A 7 4.63 19.96 5.70
C ASP A 7 5.20 18.52 5.57
N HIS A 8 4.31 17.53 5.48
CA HIS A 8 4.64 16.09 5.41
C HIS A 8 4.18 15.46 4.09
N ARG A 9 4.08 16.22 3.00
CA ARG A 9 3.50 15.76 1.72
C ARG A 9 4.19 14.53 1.16
N GLU A 10 5.51 14.48 1.27
CA GLU A 10 6.32 13.36 0.78
C GLU A 10 6.04 12.09 1.58
N THR A 11 6.12 12.17 2.91
CA THR A 11 5.78 11.06 3.82
C THR A 11 4.35 10.56 3.61
N ILE A 12 3.39 11.48 3.49
CA ILE A 12 1.99 11.13 3.25
C ILE A 12 1.82 10.47 1.89
N ALA A 13 2.48 10.97 0.84
CA ALA A 13 2.42 10.38 -0.49
C ALA A 13 2.92 8.93 -0.49
N GLU A 14 4.09 8.68 0.10
CA GLU A 14 4.67 7.33 0.24
C GLU A 14 3.78 6.40 1.06
N ASN A 15 3.28 6.88 2.20
CA ASN A 15 2.40 6.10 3.06
C ASN A 15 1.05 5.81 2.40
N LEU A 16 0.50 6.74 1.62
CA LEU A 16 -0.73 6.54 0.86
C LEU A 16 -0.54 5.47 -0.23
N VAL A 17 0.58 5.50 -0.96
CA VAL A 17 0.93 4.45 -1.94
C VAL A 17 1.06 3.09 -1.28
N THR A 18 1.73 3.03 -0.14
CA THR A 18 1.89 1.80 0.65
C THR A 18 0.53 1.27 1.12
N PHE A 19 -0.32 2.15 1.65
CA PHE A 19 -1.68 1.80 2.06
C PHE A 19 -2.50 1.23 0.90
N LEU A 20 -2.45 1.85 -0.29
CA LEU A 20 -3.14 1.35 -1.49
C LEU A 20 -2.67 -0.05 -1.88
N ARG A 21 -1.36 -0.31 -1.84
CA ARG A 21 -0.78 -1.63 -2.13
C ARG A 21 -1.22 -2.69 -1.10
N LEU A 22 -1.17 -2.35 0.18
CA LEU A 22 -1.54 -3.26 1.27
C LEU A 22 -3.03 -3.64 1.24
N LYS A 23 -3.90 -2.70 0.89
CA LYS A 23 -5.34 -2.94 0.80
C LYS A 23 -5.81 -3.43 -0.58
N GLY A 24 -4.91 -3.49 -1.57
CA GLY A 24 -5.25 -3.88 -2.93
C GLY A 24 -6.13 -2.86 -3.67
N TYR A 25 -6.07 -1.58 -3.30
CA TYR A 25 -6.85 -0.53 -3.94
C TYR A 25 -6.10 0.09 -5.11
N SER A 26 -6.81 0.29 -6.23
CA SER A 26 -6.32 1.13 -7.32
C SER A 26 -6.59 2.61 -7.03
N LYS A 27 -5.88 3.50 -7.72
CA LYS A 27 -6.16 4.96 -7.67
C LYS A 27 -7.60 5.29 -8.08
N LEU A 28 -8.16 4.51 -9.02
CA LEU A 28 -9.56 4.64 -9.44
C LEU A 28 -10.52 4.22 -8.33
N SER A 29 -10.22 3.12 -7.63
CA SER A 29 -11.02 2.66 -6.49
C SER A 29 -11.01 3.71 -5.38
N LEU A 30 -9.84 4.28 -5.06
CA LEU A 30 -9.71 5.36 -4.08
C LEU A 30 -10.54 6.59 -4.47
N SER A 31 -10.50 6.98 -5.76
CA SER A 31 -11.30 8.09 -6.30
C SER A 31 -12.80 7.90 -6.07
N LYS A 32 -13.30 6.69 -6.36
CA LYS A 32 -14.72 6.35 -6.16
C LYS A 32 -15.11 6.32 -4.69
N LEU A 33 -14.28 5.70 -3.83
CA LEU A 33 -14.57 5.57 -2.40
C LEU A 33 -14.56 6.92 -1.67
N THR A 34 -13.61 7.78 -2.00
CA THR A 34 -13.42 9.07 -1.32
C THR A 34 -14.18 10.21 -2.01
N ASN A 35 -14.78 9.96 -3.18
CA ASN A 35 -15.38 10.97 -4.05
C ASN A 35 -14.42 12.16 -4.25
N ILE A 36 -13.18 11.84 -4.65
CA ILE A 36 -12.12 12.79 -5.00
C ILE A 36 -11.71 12.48 -6.43
N ASP A 37 -11.55 13.50 -7.28
CA ASP A 37 -11.12 13.29 -8.66
C ASP A 37 -9.79 12.56 -8.75
N ARG A 38 -9.69 11.65 -9.72
CA ARG A 38 -8.47 10.89 -9.99
C ARG A 38 -7.25 11.80 -10.16
N ASN A 39 -7.39 12.92 -10.85
CA ASN A 39 -6.30 13.89 -11.03
C ASN A 39 -5.80 14.47 -9.70
N THR A 40 -6.71 14.72 -8.76
CA THR A 40 -6.36 15.21 -7.41
C THR A 40 -5.63 14.13 -6.62
N ILE A 41 -6.06 12.87 -6.72
CA ILE A 41 -5.37 11.74 -6.09
C ILE A 41 -3.97 11.54 -6.69
N ASP A 42 -3.83 11.64 -8.01
CA ASP A 42 -2.53 11.57 -8.67
C ASP A 42 -1.60 12.70 -8.19
N GLN A 43 -2.12 13.92 -8.03
CA GLN A 43 -1.36 15.02 -7.43
C GLN A 43 -0.91 14.74 -5.99
N ILE A 44 -1.79 14.16 -5.15
CA ILE A 44 -1.46 13.79 -3.77
C ILE A 44 -0.37 12.69 -3.74
N ILE A 45 -0.49 11.66 -4.58
CA ILE A 45 0.45 10.55 -4.68
C ILE A 45 1.82 10.99 -5.19
N ASN A 46 1.86 11.99 -6.09
CA ASN A 46 3.11 12.53 -6.61
C ASN A 46 3.70 13.64 -5.71
N GLY A 47 3.14 13.87 -4.51
CA GLY A 47 3.61 14.88 -3.56
C GLY A 47 3.34 16.34 -3.96
N GLY A 48 2.59 16.61 -5.03
CA GLY A 48 2.53 17.93 -5.68
C GLY A 48 1.13 18.54 -5.88
N GLY A 49 1.08 19.73 -6.49
CA GLY A 49 -0.09 20.28 -7.20
C GLY A 49 -1.17 21.00 -6.40
N LEU A 50 -1.36 20.70 -5.11
CA LEU A 50 -2.44 21.29 -4.30
C LEU A 50 -1.96 22.37 -3.32
N TYR A 51 -2.81 23.38 -3.11
CA TYR A 51 -2.66 24.38 -2.04
C TYR A 51 -2.85 23.74 -0.67
N SER A 52 -2.12 24.25 0.34
CA SER A 52 -2.04 23.60 1.65
C SER A 52 -3.39 23.31 2.32
N LYS A 53 -4.32 24.28 2.31
CA LYS A 53 -5.68 24.09 2.85
C LYS A 53 -6.48 23.00 2.11
N GLN A 54 -6.37 22.97 0.78
CA GLN A 54 -7.05 21.97 -0.02
C GLN A 54 -6.46 20.58 0.21
N TYR A 55 -5.13 20.48 0.28
CA TYR A 55 -4.43 19.23 0.57
C TYR A 55 -4.87 18.64 1.92
N ASN A 56 -4.81 19.44 2.99
CA ASN A 56 -5.25 19.02 4.32
C ASN A 56 -6.71 18.52 4.31
N THR A 57 -7.61 19.24 3.62
CA THR A 57 -9.03 18.86 3.51
C THR A 57 -9.21 17.52 2.80
N LYS A 58 -8.45 17.25 1.74
CA LYS A 58 -8.51 15.99 1.00
C LYS A 58 -7.97 14.82 1.82
N ILE A 59 -6.85 15.00 2.54
CA ILE A 59 -6.30 13.96 3.43
C ILE A 59 -7.27 13.64 4.58
N ILE A 60 -7.86 14.66 5.23
CA ILE A 60 -8.88 14.45 6.26
C ILE A 60 -10.08 13.65 5.71
N LYS A 61 -10.51 13.96 4.48
CA LYS A 61 -11.58 13.20 3.83
C LYS A 61 -11.20 11.74 3.62
N ILE A 62 -9.99 11.47 3.15
CA ILE A 62 -9.46 10.10 2.98
C ILE A 62 -9.45 9.38 4.34
N ASN A 63 -8.90 9.99 5.39
CA ASN A 63 -8.89 9.40 6.73
C ASN A 63 -10.30 9.04 7.19
N LYS A 64 -11.27 9.94 7.03
CA LYS A 64 -12.68 9.69 7.38
C LYS A 64 -13.31 8.56 6.56
N THR A 65 -13.03 8.45 5.26
CA THR A 65 -13.57 7.39 4.42
C THR A 65 -13.13 5.99 4.87
N PHE A 66 -11.93 5.89 5.45
CA PHE A 66 -11.37 4.62 5.90
C PHE A 66 -11.37 4.46 7.43
N ASP A 67 -12.04 5.36 8.15
CA ASP A 67 -12.08 5.40 9.62
C ASP A 67 -10.68 5.35 10.26
N LEU A 68 -9.73 6.09 9.67
CA LEU A 68 -8.33 6.15 10.10
C LEU A 68 -8.10 7.33 11.06
N PRO A 69 -7.15 7.19 12.00
CA PRO A 69 -6.68 8.30 12.84
C PRO A 69 -6.19 9.49 12.00
N GLU A 70 -6.34 10.70 12.55
CA GLU A 70 -6.02 11.93 11.84
C GLU A 70 -4.52 12.02 11.49
N ASP A 71 -3.67 11.48 12.34
CA ASP A 71 -2.22 11.41 12.19
C ASP A 71 -1.74 10.15 11.46
N TYR A 72 -2.63 9.28 10.97
CA TYR A 72 -2.26 7.96 10.41
C TYR A 72 -1.15 8.06 9.36
N PHE A 73 -1.33 8.88 8.33
CA PHE A 73 -0.34 9.01 7.24
C PHE A 73 0.93 9.80 7.62
N ILE A 74 1.00 10.38 8.83
CA ILE A 74 2.15 11.15 9.33
C ILE A 74 2.94 10.36 10.38
N SER A 75 2.22 9.77 11.34
CA SER A 75 2.75 9.09 12.52
C SER A 75 3.09 7.62 12.25
N SER A 76 2.31 6.95 11.39
CA SER A 76 2.75 5.66 10.88
C SER A 76 3.86 5.89 9.87
N GLY A 77 5.10 5.97 10.34
CA GLY A 77 6.21 5.49 9.54
C GLY A 77 5.77 4.13 9.04
N SER A 78 5.59 3.99 7.72
CA SER A 78 5.00 2.88 6.97
C SER A 78 4.67 1.65 7.83
N PRO A 79 3.46 1.04 7.79
CA PRO A 79 3.32 -0.32 8.30
C PRO A 79 4.45 -1.08 7.64
N LYS A 80 5.49 -1.42 8.41
CA LYS A 80 6.78 -1.79 7.85
C LYS A 80 6.38 -2.85 6.86
N MET A 81 6.54 -2.56 5.56
CA MET A 81 6.78 -3.64 4.67
C MET A 81 8.04 -4.19 5.29
N SER A 82 7.91 -5.25 6.10
CA SER A 82 8.80 -6.35 5.91
C SER A 82 8.68 -6.60 4.40
N THR A 83 9.52 -5.91 3.65
CA THR A 83 10.41 -6.57 2.73
C THR A 83 10.91 -7.79 3.51
N THR A 84 10.07 -8.83 3.58
CA THR A 84 10.50 -10.11 3.05
C THR A 84 10.97 -9.78 1.65
N THR A 85 12.20 -9.28 1.60
CA THR A 85 13.12 -9.58 0.53
C THR A 85 12.78 -11.02 0.19
N ASN A 86 12.26 -11.22 -1.01
CA ASN A 86 12.22 -12.52 -1.65
C ASN A 86 13.67 -12.95 -1.87
N THR A 87 14.46 -13.03 -0.81
CA THR A 87 15.55 -13.95 -0.71
C THR A 87 14.84 -15.28 -0.59
N TYR A 88 14.84 -16.01 -1.69
CA TYR A 88 14.87 -17.46 -1.69
C TYR A 88 16.10 -17.92 -0.89
N ALA A 89 16.16 -17.56 0.39
CA ALA A 89 17.07 -18.13 1.35
C ALA A 89 16.26 -19.25 1.98
N HIS A 90 16.63 -20.46 1.58
CA HIS A 90 16.32 -21.70 2.27
C HIS A 90 16.71 -21.53 3.75
N GLN A 91 15.82 -20.97 4.55
CA GLN A 91 15.90 -20.99 6.00
C GLN A 91 14.69 -21.77 6.49
N ASP A 92 14.95 -23.05 6.59
CA ASP A 92 14.30 -23.99 7.47
C ASP A 92 14.28 -23.39 8.89
N SER A 93 13.16 -22.78 9.27
CA SER A 93 12.89 -22.37 10.63
C SER A 93 11.47 -22.79 11.02
N GLY A 94 11.33 -24.07 11.37
CA GLY A 94 10.72 -24.45 12.64
C GLY A 94 9.24 -24.13 12.88
N SER A 95 8.41 -24.06 11.84
CA SER A 95 6.97 -24.20 12.00
C SER A 95 6.50 -25.24 11.00
N GLU A 96 6.06 -26.40 11.49
CA GLU A 96 5.46 -27.45 10.67
C GLU A 96 4.24 -26.88 9.95
N LYS A 97 4.46 -26.36 8.73
CA LYS A 97 3.38 -26.00 7.82
C LYS A 97 2.51 -27.24 7.64
N SER A 98 1.20 -27.08 7.83
CA SER A 98 0.23 -28.17 7.64
C SER A 98 0.39 -28.79 6.25
N ALA A 99 0.08 -30.08 6.13
CA ALA A 99 0.25 -30.83 4.88
C ALA A 99 -0.43 -30.13 3.69
N GLU A 100 -1.60 -29.53 3.93
CA GLU A 100 -2.38 -28.76 2.95
C GLU A 100 -1.61 -27.55 2.40
N VAL A 101 -0.92 -26.80 3.26
CA VAL A 101 -0.15 -25.61 2.84
C VAL A 101 1.07 -26.02 2.03
N LYS A 102 1.68 -27.16 2.33
CA LYS A 102 2.81 -27.70 1.54
C LYS A 102 2.35 -28.14 0.15
N GLU A 103 1.19 -28.79 0.05
CA GLU A 103 0.63 -29.24 -1.22
C GLU A 103 0.26 -28.05 -2.11
N LEU A 104 -0.39 -27.03 -1.56
CA LEU A 104 -0.72 -25.80 -2.28
C LEU A 104 0.53 -25.06 -2.78
N LEU A 105 1.58 -24.97 -1.96
CA LEU A 105 2.84 -24.32 -2.35
C LEU A 105 3.57 -25.12 -3.44
N CYS A 106 3.52 -26.45 -3.37
CA CYS A 106 4.09 -27.34 -4.38
C CYS A 106 3.35 -27.18 -5.73
N GLY A 107 2.02 -27.12 -5.70
CA GLY A 107 1.21 -26.87 -6.90
C GLY A 107 1.54 -25.52 -7.56
N LEU A 108 1.74 -24.47 -6.74
CA LEU A 108 2.12 -23.15 -7.24
C LEU A 108 3.52 -23.16 -7.91
N ASN A 109 4.50 -23.82 -7.30
CA ASN A 109 5.84 -23.93 -7.87
C ASN A 109 5.83 -24.67 -9.22
N ASN A 110 5.05 -25.75 -9.35
CA ASN A 110 4.94 -26.47 -10.61
C ASN A 110 4.38 -25.59 -11.74
N ILE A 111 3.40 -24.74 -11.45
CA ILE A 111 2.84 -23.79 -12.44
C ILE A 111 3.89 -22.76 -12.85
N LEU A 112 4.68 -22.27 -11.89
CA LEU A 112 5.75 -21.30 -12.16
C LEU A 112 6.87 -21.89 -13.02
N ASP A 113 7.25 -23.15 -12.78
CA ASP A 113 8.23 -23.87 -13.59
C ASP A 113 7.75 -24.07 -15.03
N ILE A 114 6.48 -24.46 -15.20
CA ILE A 114 5.87 -24.58 -16.53
C ILE A 114 5.85 -23.22 -17.23
N TYR A 115 5.47 -22.15 -16.54
CA TYR A 115 5.45 -20.80 -17.11
C TYR A 115 6.86 -20.36 -17.56
N SER A 116 7.88 -20.71 -16.79
CA SER A 116 9.29 -20.38 -17.08
C SER A 116 9.80 -21.05 -18.36
N LEU A 117 9.22 -22.19 -18.78
CA LEU A 117 9.52 -22.82 -20.08
C LEU A 117 8.99 -22.03 -21.28
N TYR A 118 7.93 -21.22 -21.09
CA TYR A 118 7.33 -20.40 -22.15
C TYR A 118 7.90 -18.98 -22.21
N MET A 119 8.58 -18.54 -21.15
CA MET A 119 9.35 -17.30 -21.13
C MET A 119 10.78 -17.56 -21.60
N LYS A 120 10.97 -17.56 -22.92
CA LYS A 120 12.30 -17.53 -23.57
C LYS A 120 12.71 -16.10 -23.89
#